data_AF-A0AA36I713-F1
#
_entry.id   AF-A0AA36I713-F1
#
_cell.length_a   1.000
_cell.length_b   1.000
_cell.length_c   1.000
_cell.angle_alpha   90.00
_cell.angle_beta   90.00
_cell.angle_gamma   90.00
#
_symmetry.space_group_name_H-M   'P 1'
#
loop_
_entity.id
_entity.type
_entity.pdbx_description
1 polymer ?
#
loop_
_entity_poly.entity_id
_entity_poly.type
_entity_poly.pdbx_seq_one_letter_code
_entity_poly.pdbx_strand_id
1 'polypeptide(L)'
;MDFCSPAGFANAVYQTLRTSPGGGALHAPVCSTWVFMSRGSTLRSPTRPLGRGDSQKVADGNLHVARCAVLCILAAAKGIFWLLEQPSTSIMETHPSFQKMLKILHVRKLIFDMKDFGANTQKRTILYSSHEEVDDLLLHKHPRKRCHSKEMVIRYTDSSGKSRCKGGRDLKMSQTYPRERLA
;
A
#
# COMPACT_ATOMS: atom_id res chain seq x y z
N MET A 1 14.74 0.49 -0.67
CA MET A 1 14.78 -0.67 0.24
C MET A 1 14.72 -1.92 -0.58
N ASP A 2 15.74 -2.76 -0.50
CA ASP A 2 15.70 -4.10 -1.08
C ASP A 2 14.81 -4.96 -0.18
N PHE A 3 13.56 -5.17 -0.59
CA PHE A 3 12.58 -5.94 0.18
C PHE A 3 12.26 -7.29 -0.47
N CYS A 4 12.64 -7.47 -1.73
CA CYS A 4 12.38 -8.68 -2.51
C CYS A 4 13.58 -9.65 -2.52
N SER A 5 14.79 -9.21 -2.19
CA SER A 5 15.89 -10.16 -1.95
C SER A 5 15.75 -10.89 -0.61
N PRO A 6 16.29 -12.11 -0.48
CA PRO A 6 16.34 -12.80 0.80
C PRO A 6 17.06 -12.00 1.89
N ALA A 7 18.21 -11.37 1.57
CA ALA A 7 18.99 -10.59 2.53
C ALA A 7 18.23 -9.36 3.04
N GLY A 8 17.56 -8.65 2.14
CA GLY A 8 16.74 -7.49 2.47
C GLY A 8 15.55 -7.82 3.37
N PHE A 9 14.88 -8.95 3.09
CA PHE A 9 13.80 -9.43 3.95
C PHE A 9 14.29 -9.98 5.30
N ALA A 10 15.42 -10.68 5.33
CA ALA A 10 16.04 -11.13 6.58
C ALA A 10 16.38 -9.93 7.48
N ASN A 11 16.91 -8.84 6.91
CA ASN A 11 17.13 -7.60 7.65
C ASN A 11 15.80 -7.02 8.16
N ALA A 12 14.73 -6.98 7.36
CA ALA A 12 13.43 -6.48 7.81
C ALA A 12 12.87 -7.32 8.98
N VAL A 13 12.98 -8.65 8.92
CA VAL A 13 12.61 -9.55 10.02
C VAL A 13 13.46 -9.27 11.26
N TYR A 14 14.78 -9.15 11.10
CA TYR A 14 15.69 -8.82 12.20
C TYR A 14 15.31 -7.51 12.90
N GLN A 15 15.00 -6.45 12.13
CA GLN A 15 14.56 -5.18 12.69
C GLN A 15 13.24 -5.33 13.46
N THR A 16 12.24 -6.00 12.90
CA THR A 16 10.97 -6.27 13.60
C THR A 16 11.17 -7.08 14.88
N LEU A 17 12.08 -8.05 14.89
CA LEU A 17 12.38 -8.85 16.08
C LEU A 17 13.13 -8.05 17.15
N ARG A 18 13.89 -7.03 16.77
CA ARG A 18 14.62 -6.14 17.69
C ARG A 18 13.79 -5.01 18.25
N THR A 19 12.68 -4.66 17.61
CA THR A 19 11.73 -3.70 18.16
C THR A 19 11.13 -4.24 19.46
N SER A 20 11.22 -3.44 20.52
CA SER A 20 10.61 -3.76 21.81
C SER A 20 9.08 -3.80 21.71
N PRO A 21 8.39 -4.57 22.57
CA PRO A 21 6.94 -4.44 22.74
C PRO A 21 6.56 -2.97 22.99
N GLY A 22 5.44 -2.52 22.42
CA GLY A 22 5.02 -1.10 22.42
C GLY A 22 5.78 -0.20 21.43
N GLY A 23 6.83 -0.69 20.77
CA GLY A 23 7.48 0.03 19.66
C GLY A 23 6.59 0.14 18.42
N GLY A 24 7.03 0.92 17.43
CA GLY A 24 6.28 1.16 16.19
C GLY A 24 6.83 0.43 14.98
N ALA A 25 5.95 -0.09 14.12
CA ALA A 25 6.28 -0.68 12.82
C ALA A 25 5.29 -0.19 11.73
N LEU A 26 5.74 0.74 10.89
CA LEU A 26 4.97 1.20 9.73
C LEU A 26 5.40 0.46 8.47
N HIS A 27 4.44 -0.16 7.80
CA HIS A 27 4.62 -0.86 6.54
C HIS A 27 3.81 -0.17 5.44
N ALA A 28 4.48 0.30 4.38
CA ALA A 28 3.83 0.86 3.20
C ALA A 28 4.26 0.07 1.96
N PRO A 29 3.77 -1.18 1.78
CA PRO A 29 4.20 -2.01 0.67
C PRO A 29 3.82 -1.37 -0.67
N VAL A 30 4.69 -1.55 -1.67
CA VAL A 30 4.54 -0.88 -2.97
C VAL A 30 3.21 -1.26 -3.64
N CYS A 31 2.32 -0.28 -3.78
CA CYS A 31 0.97 -0.45 -4.33
C CYS A 31 0.90 -0.36 -5.86
N SER A 32 2.01 -0.07 -6.54
CA SER A 32 2.01 0.30 -7.97
C SER A 32 1.45 -0.75 -8.92
N THR A 33 1.45 -2.04 -8.55
CA THR A 33 0.88 -3.14 -9.34
C THR A 33 -0.51 -3.57 -8.87
N TRP A 34 -1.06 -2.92 -7.83
CA TRP A 34 -2.30 -3.29 -7.14
C TRP A 34 -3.43 -2.28 -7.31
N VAL A 35 -3.10 -1.03 -7.66
CA VAL A 35 -4.08 0.06 -7.83
C VAL A 35 -4.87 -0.04 -9.13
N PHE A 36 -6.03 0.62 -9.16
CA PHE A 36 -6.90 0.74 -10.34
C PHE A 36 -6.13 1.02 -11.65
N MET A 37 -5.17 1.96 -11.61
CA MET A 37 -4.43 2.39 -12.80
C MET A 37 -3.56 1.30 -13.43
N SER A 38 -3.11 0.31 -12.68
CA SER A 38 -2.23 -0.75 -13.20
C SER A 38 -2.96 -2.07 -13.46
N ARG A 39 -4.19 -2.25 -12.95
CA ARG A 39 -4.96 -3.49 -13.12
C ARG A 39 -5.10 -3.95 -14.57
N GLY A 40 -5.26 -3.02 -15.51
CA GLY A 40 -5.38 -3.35 -16.93
C GLY A 40 -4.12 -4.01 -17.52
N SER A 41 -2.93 -3.64 -17.04
CA SER A 41 -1.66 -4.22 -17.52
C SER A 41 -1.16 -5.39 -16.67
N THR A 42 -1.53 -5.43 -15.38
CA THR A 42 -1.16 -6.51 -14.46
C THR A 42 -2.13 -7.69 -14.52
N LEU A 43 -3.29 -7.52 -15.15
CA LEU A 43 -4.39 -8.49 -15.23
C LEU A 43 -4.88 -8.96 -13.85
N ARG A 44 -4.73 -8.10 -12.83
CA ARG A 44 -5.24 -8.35 -11.48
C ARG A 44 -6.72 -7.98 -11.38
N SER A 45 -7.48 -8.84 -10.71
CA SER A 45 -8.87 -8.59 -10.29
C SER A 45 -9.09 -9.19 -8.90
N PRO A 46 -10.19 -8.87 -8.20
CA PRO A 46 -10.51 -9.51 -6.92
C PRO A 46 -10.55 -11.04 -6.99
N THR A 47 -11.00 -11.60 -8.13
CA THR A 47 -11.05 -13.05 -8.37
C THR A 47 -9.74 -13.63 -8.90
N ARG A 48 -8.84 -12.78 -9.42
CA ARG A 48 -7.50 -13.15 -9.89
C ARG A 48 -6.47 -12.22 -9.28
N PRO A 49 -6.26 -12.27 -7.95
CA PRO A 49 -5.46 -11.28 -7.24
C PRO A 49 -3.98 -11.38 -7.61
N LEU A 50 -3.49 -12.56 -8.01
CA LEU A 50 -2.07 -12.79 -8.37
C LEU A 50 -1.68 -12.24 -9.76
N GLY A 51 -2.65 -11.86 -10.60
CA GLY A 51 -2.41 -11.24 -11.90
C GLY A 51 -1.86 -12.17 -12.98
N ARG A 52 -1.06 -11.60 -13.89
CA ARG A 52 -0.34 -12.31 -14.96
C ARG A 52 1.01 -12.87 -14.46
N GLY A 53 1.35 -14.09 -14.87
CA GLY A 53 2.56 -14.80 -14.39
C GLY A 53 3.85 -14.45 -15.12
N ASP A 54 3.76 -13.81 -16.28
CA ASP A 54 4.87 -13.46 -17.18
C ASP A 54 5.47 -12.06 -16.90
N SER A 55 5.07 -11.40 -15.82
CA SER A 55 5.56 -10.07 -15.46
C SER A 55 6.34 -10.08 -14.14
N GLN A 56 7.65 -9.82 -14.20
CA GLN A 56 8.49 -9.73 -13.00
C GLN A 56 7.96 -8.71 -11.99
N LYS A 57 7.46 -7.55 -12.44
CA LYS A 57 6.86 -6.54 -11.55
C LYS A 57 5.64 -7.08 -10.78
N VAL A 58 4.84 -7.95 -11.41
CA VAL A 58 3.68 -8.59 -10.77
C VAL A 58 4.14 -9.64 -9.76
N ALA A 59 5.14 -10.45 -10.13
CA ALA A 59 5.76 -11.43 -9.24
C ALA A 59 6.38 -10.76 -8.00
N ASP A 60 7.18 -9.71 -8.18
CA ASP A 60 7.76 -8.90 -7.11
C ASP A 60 6.67 -8.29 -6.24
N GLY A 61 5.59 -7.80 -6.85
CA GLY A 61 4.41 -7.31 -6.13
C GLY A 61 3.79 -8.37 -5.23
N ASN A 62 3.62 -9.61 -5.71
CA ASN A 62 3.10 -10.73 -4.91
C ASN A 62 4.02 -11.07 -3.74
N LEU A 63 5.33 -11.15 -4.01
CA LEU A 63 6.34 -11.44 -2.99
C LEU A 63 6.36 -10.36 -1.90
N HIS A 64 6.25 -9.08 -2.29
CA HIS A 64 6.20 -7.95 -1.37
C HIS A 64 5.01 -8.06 -0.42
N VAL A 65 3.82 -8.41 -0.92
CA VAL A 65 2.63 -8.59 -0.07
C VAL A 65 2.80 -9.77 0.87
N ALA A 66 3.30 -10.90 0.38
CA ALA A 66 3.52 -12.08 1.20
C ALA A 66 4.47 -11.79 2.37
N ARG A 67 5.58 -11.10 2.08
CA ARG A 67 6.58 -10.73 3.09
C ARG A 67 6.06 -9.68 4.07
N CYS A 68 5.35 -8.67 3.58
CA CYS A 68 4.75 -7.66 4.43
C CYS A 68 3.71 -8.28 5.39
N ALA A 69 2.90 -9.22 4.91
CA ALA A 69 1.96 -9.97 5.76
C ALA A 69 2.68 -10.73 6.89
N VAL A 70 3.82 -11.35 6.61
CA VAL A 70 4.65 -12.01 7.65
C VAL A 70 5.15 -11.01 8.69
N LEU A 71 5.62 -9.83 8.27
CA LEU A 71 6.07 -8.80 9.21
C LEU A 71 4.95 -8.28 10.10
N CYS A 72 3.74 -8.07 9.55
CA CYS A 72 2.58 -7.70 10.35
C CYS A 72 2.22 -8.76 11.40
N ILE A 73 2.26 -10.04 11.04
CA ILE A 73 2.04 -11.16 11.98
C ILE A 73 3.10 -11.17 13.08
N LEU A 74 4.38 -11.01 12.72
CA LEU A 74 5.48 -10.96 13.69
C LEU A 74 5.37 -9.74 14.62
N ALA A 75 5.04 -8.58 14.08
CA ALA A 75 4.85 -7.36 14.85
C ALA A 75 3.69 -7.52 15.84
N ALA A 76 2.54 -8.03 15.39
CA ALA A 76 1.41 -8.32 16.25
C ALA A 76 1.77 -9.31 17.37
N ALA A 77 2.45 -10.43 17.04
CA ALA A 77 2.87 -11.44 18.01
C ALA A 77 3.86 -10.90 19.06
N LYS A 78 4.63 -9.87 18.73
CA LYS A 78 5.55 -9.19 19.64
C LYS A 78 4.92 -8.07 20.47
N GLY A 79 3.63 -7.77 20.28
CA GLY A 79 2.99 -6.61 20.91
C GLY A 79 3.54 -5.27 20.39
N ILE A 80 3.98 -5.23 19.13
CA ILE A 80 4.44 -4.00 18.46
C ILE A 80 3.21 -3.29 17.87
N PHE A 81 3.16 -1.96 18.00
CA PHE A 81 2.20 -1.13 17.30
C PHE A 81 2.52 -1.11 15.81
N TRP A 82 1.71 -1.80 15.01
CA TRP A 82 1.95 -1.90 13.57
C TRP A 82 0.84 -1.23 12.76
N LEU A 83 1.24 -0.62 11.65
CA LEU A 83 0.34 -0.03 10.66
C LEU A 83 0.75 -0.53 9.28
N LEU A 84 -0.22 -0.97 8.49
CA LEU A 84 -0.02 -1.22 7.06
C LEU A 84 -0.83 -0.22 6.24
N GLU A 85 -0.16 0.56 5.40
CA GLU A 85 -0.78 1.58 4.53
C GLU A 85 -0.99 1.06 3.11
N GLN A 86 -2.17 1.35 2.54
CA GLN A 86 -2.46 1.21 1.12
C GLN A 86 -3.40 2.30 0.59
N PRO A 87 -3.29 2.69 -0.69
CA PRO A 87 -4.30 3.52 -1.33
C PRO A 87 -5.64 2.77 -1.45
N SER A 88 -6.75 3.49 -1.37
CA SER A 88 -8.09 2.86 -1.35
C SER A 88 -8.53 2.17 -2.63
N THR A 89 -7.82 2.41 -3.73
CA THR A 89 -8.05 1.76 -5.04
C THR A 89 -7.22 0.49 -5.20
N SER A 90 -6.38 0.16 -4.22
CA SER A 90 -5.59 -1.06 -4.19
C SER A 90 -6.49 -2.27 -3.93
N ILE A 91 -6.32 -3.33 -4.72
CA ILE A 91 -6.95 -4.63 -4.43
C ILE A 91 -6.01 -5.56 -3.65
N MET A 92 -4.92 -5.04 -3.08
CA MET A 92 -3.90 -5.83 -2.38
C MET A 92 -4.46 -6.66 -1.22
N GLU A 93 -5.54 -6.19 -0.59
CA GLU A 93 -6.22 -6.93 0.47
C GLU A 93 -6.70 -8.30 -0.01
N THR A 94 -7.03 -8.47 -1.29
CA THR A 94 -7.51 -9.74 -1.88
C THR A 94 -6.39 -10.76 -2.10
N HIS A 95 -5.13 -10.39 -1.89
CA HIS A 95 -3.99 -11.31 -2.04
C HIS A 95 -4.08 -12.47 -1.04
N PRO A 96 -3.78 -13.73 -1.43
CA PRO A 96 -3.92 -14.90 -0.55
C PRO A 96 -3.19 -14.77 0.79
N SER A 97 -1.95 -14.26 0.81
CA SER A 97 -1.21 -14.07 2.07
C SER A 97 -1.78 -12.94 2.93
N PHE A 98 -2.36 -11.90 2.31
CA PHE A 98 -3.01 -10.83 3.05
C PHE A 98 -4.30 -11.35 3.70
N GLN A 99 -5.08 -12.14 2.96
CA GLN A 99 -6.26 -12.84 3.48
C GLN A 99 -5.92 -13.80 4.62
N LYS A 100 -4.80 -14.54 4.52
CA LYS A 100 -4.31 -15.38 5.63
C LYS A 100 -3.99 -14.55 6.87
N MET A 101 -3.29 -13.42 6.71
CA MET A 101 -3.00 -12.51 7.82
C MET A 101 -4.30 -11.99 8.47
N LEU A 102 -5.29 -11.57 7.68
CA LEU A 102 -6.60 -11.11 8.19
C LEU A 102 -7.38 -12.20 8.95
N LYS A 103 -7.13 -13.48 8.66
CA LYS A 103 -7.74 -14.59 9.40
C LYS A 103 -7.04 -14.90 10.72
N ILE A 104 -5.75 -14.60 10.81
CA ILE A 104 -4.92 -14.88 11.99
C ILE A 104 -5.00 -13.72 12.99
N LEU A 105 -5.05 -12.49 12.49
CA LEU A 105 -5.04 -11.27 13.30
C LEU A 105 -6.44 -10.65 13.36
N HIS A 106 -6.82 -10.11 14.52
CA HIS A 106 -7.90 -9.14 14.56
C HIS A 106 -7.39 -7.84 13.95
N VAL A 107 -7.94 -7.44 12.80
CA VAL A 107 -7.46 -6.26 12.05
C VAL A 107 -8.58 -5.25 11.86
N ARG A 108 -8.34 -4.03 12.31
CA ARG A 108 -9.12 -2.83 12.04
C ARG A 108 -8.69 -2.20 10.73
N LYS A 109 -9.63 -1.54 10.05
CA LYS A 109 -9.45 -0.87 8.77
C LYS A 109 -9.90 0.58 8.88
N LEU A 110 -8.95 1.51 8.93
CA LEU A 110 -9.24 2.94 8.94
C LEU A 110 -9.12 3.51 7.54
N ILE A 111 -10.12 4.29 7.10
CA ILE A 111 -10.12 4.95 5.79
C ILE A 111 -10.16 6.47 5.99
N PHE A 112 -9.22 7.19 5.38
CA PHE A 112 -9.20 8.65 5.40
C PHE A 112 -8.59 9.23 4.13
N ASP A 113 -8.78 10.53 3.90
CA ASP A 113 -8.08 11.25 2.84
C ASP A 113 -6.78 11.86 3.39
N MET A 114 -5.63 11.60 2.77
CA MET A 114 -4.33 12.14 3.25
C MET A 114 -4.31 13.67 3.34
N LYS A 115 -5.20 14.37 2.61
CA LYS A 115 -5.35 15.82 2.70
C LYS A 115 -5.76 16.28 4.11
N ASP A 116 -6.50 15.44 4.81
CA ASP A 116 -6.91 15.69 6.19
C ASP A 116 -5.69 15.73 7.13
N PHE A 117 -4.54 15.21 6.67
CA PHE A 117 -3.26 15.20 7.38
C PHE A 117 -2.19 16.01 6.64
N GLY A 118 -2.60 17.04 5.89
CA GLY A 118 -1.68 18.02 5.29
C GLY A 118 -1.16 17.68 3.90
N ALA A 119 -1.60 16.59 3.26
CA ALA A 119 -1.20 16.30 1.89
C ALA A 119 -1.81 17.29 0.87
N ASN A 120 -1.03 17.65 -0.14
CA ASN A 120 -1.43 18.60 -1.20
C ASN A 120 -2.43 18.01 -2.24
N THR A 121 -2.84 16.75 -2.06
CA THR A 121 -3.74 16.04 -2.97
C THR A 121 -4.74 15.22 -2.19
N GLN A 122 -5.98 15.14 -2.68
CA GLN A 122 -6.97 14.22 -2.13
C GLN A 122 -6.64 12.79 -2.54
N LYS A 123 -5.96 12.07 -1.66
CA LYS A 123 -5.65 10.64 -1.82
C LYS A 123 -6.28 9.87 -0.70
N ARG A 124 -7.28 9.06 -1.05
CA ARG A 124 -7.90 8.17 -0.09
C ARG A 124 -6.97 7.00 0.20
N THR A 125 -6.75 6.78 1.48
CA THR A 125 -5.81 5.83 2.05
C THR A 125 -6.53 4.94 3.03
N ILE A 126 -6.03 3.72 3.15
CA ILE A 126 -6.49 2.71 4.07
C ILE A 126 -5.29 2.36 4.97
N LEU A 127 -5.51 2.37 6.29
CA LEU A 127 -4.62 1.77 7.26
C LEU A 127 -5.22 0.48 7.79
N TYR A 128 -4.37 -0.52 7.96
CA TYR A 128 -4.68 -1.77 8.64
C TYR A 128 -3.84 -1.87 9.91
N SER A 129 -4.45 -2.26 11.02
CA SER A 129 -3.78 -2.47 12.31
C SER A 129 -4.55 -3.43 13.19
N SER A 130 -3.91 -4.05 14.18
CA SER A 130 -4.62 -4.72 15.28
C SER A 130 -4.95 -3.80 16.45
N HIS A 131 -4.45 -2.57 16.44
CA HIS A 131 -4.54 -1.60 17.54
C HIS A 131 -5.74 -0.68 17.35
N GLU A 132 -6.47 -0.39 18.43
CA GLU A 132 -7.69 0.43 18.38
C GLU A 132 -7.40 1.92 18.34
N GLU A 133 -6.27 2.31 18.90
CA GLU A 133 -5.70 3.65 18.89
C GLU A 133 -5.44 4.16 17.46
N VAL A 134 -5.51 3.29 16.44
CA VAL A 134 -5.50 3.73 15.04
C VAL A 134 -6.65 4.68 14.74
N ASP A 135 -7.81 4.49 15.36
CA ASP A 135 -9.01 5.30 15.13
C ASP A 135 -8.83 6.74 15.64
N ASP A 136 -8.00 6.92 16.68
CA ASP A 136 -7.65 8.23 17.25
C ASP A 136 -6.89 9.13 16.27
N LEU A 137 -6.32 8.56 15.21
CA LEU A 137 -5.72 9.34 14.13
C LEU A 137 -6.71 10.37 13.56
N LEU A 138 -8.01 10.05 13.53
CA LEU A 138 -9.05 10.97 13.06
C LEU A 138 -9.24 12.21 13.93
N LEU A 139 -8.78 12.18 15.19
CA LEU A 139 -8.81 13.33 16.10
C LEU A 139 -7.75 14.38 15.74
N HIS A 140 -6.70 13.96 15.01
CA HIS A 140 -5.55 14.79 14.66
C HIS A 140 -5.61 15.38 13.24
N LYS A 141 -6.81 15.51 12.67
CA LYS A 141 -6.98 16.11 11.34
C LYS A 141 -6.56 17.59 11.35
N HIS A 142 -5.78 17.98 10.36
CA HIS A 142 -5.49 19.38 10.08
C HIS A 142 -6.75 20.12 9.56
N PRO A 143 -6.85 21.44 9.84
CA PRO A 143 -7.84 22.29 9.20
C PRO A 143 -7.79 22.15 7.67
N ARG A 144 -8.96 22.08 7.03
CA ARG A 144 -9.07 21.82 5.60
C ARG A 144 -8.34 22.90 4.79
N LYS A 145 -7.21 22.53 4.16
CA LYS A 145 -6.57 23.34 3.12
C LYS A 145 -7.23 23.07 1.77
N ARG A 146 -7.38 24.12 0.95
CA ARG A 146 -7.83 23.99 -0.44
C ARG A 146 -6.76 23.20 -1.21
N CYS A 147 -7.14 22.05 -1.76
CA CYS A 147 -6.26 21.28 -2.64
C CYS A 147 -6.25 21.89 -4.04
N HIS A 148 -5.07 21.99 -4.65
CA HIS A 148 -4.97 22.29 -6.07
C HIS A 148 -5.43 21.09 -6.90
N SER A 149 -6.17 21.34 -7.97
CA SER A 149 -6.50 20.30 -8.94
C SER A 149 -5.21 19.79 -9.59
N LYS A 150 -4.97 18.48 -9.52
CA LYS A 150 -3.84 17.81 -10.17
C LYS A 150 -4.36 16.81 -11.18
N GLU A 151 -3.67 16.69 -12.31
CA GLU A 151 -4.01 15.74 -13.36
C GLU A 151 -3.44 14.35 -13.02
N MET A 152 -4.21 13.60 -12.24
CA MET A 152 -3.82 12.27 -11.78
C MET A 152 -4.14 11.18 -12.82
N VAL A 153 -5.23 11.35 -13.56
CA VAL A 153 -5.76 10.38 -14.52
C VAL A 153 -6.26 11.13 -15.75
N ILE A 154 -5.83 10.70 -16.93
CA ILE A 154 -6.33 11.17 -18.22
C ILE A 154 -7.28 10.11 -18.75
N ARG A 155 -8.52 10.49 -19.03
CA ARG A 155 -9.51 9.65 -19.72
C ARG A 155 -9.54 10.04 -21.19
N TYR A 156 -9.57 9.06 -22.08
CA TYR A 156 -9.60 9.29 -23.52
C TYR A 156 -10.38 8.18 -24.21
N THR A 157 -10.88 8.45 -25.41
CA THR A 157 -11.47 7.44 -26.30
C THR A 157 -10.39 7.03 -27.30
N ASP A 158 -10.11 5.73 -27.41
CA ASP A 158 -9.14 5.24 -28.41
C ASP A 158 -9.72 5.27 -29.83
N SER A 159 -8.90 5.00 -30.84
CA SER A 159 -9.31 4.96 -32.25
C SER A 159 -10.38 3.91 -32.54
N SER A 160 -10.61 2.95 -31.63
CA SER A 160 -11.67 1.94 -31.73
C SER A 160 -12.97 2.36 -31.03
N GLY A 161 -13.08 3.61 -30.57
CA GLY A 161 -14.25 4.12 -29.87
C GLY A 161 -14.36 3.66 -28.41
N LYS A 162 -13.34 2.98 -27.85
CA LYS A 162 -13.38 2.46 -26.48
C LYS A 162 -12.84 3.49 -25.51
N SER A 163 -13.56 3.69 -24.39
CA SER A 163 -13.08 4.51 -23.28
C SER A 163 -11.88 3.86 -22.58
N ARG A 164 -10.80 4.63 -22.45
CA ARG A 164 -9.53 4.24 -21.83
C ARG A 164 -9.11 5.28 -20.78
N CYS A 165 -8.17 4.89 -19.92
CA CYS A 165 -7.52 5.80 -19.00
C CYS A 165 -6.02 5.54 -18.92
N LYS A 166 -5.24 6.59 -18.69
CA LYS A 166 -3.79 6.53 -18.41
C LYS A 166 -3.44 7.45 -17.24
N GLY A 167 -2.25 7.26 -16.66
CA GLY A 167 -1.75 8.17 -15.63
C GLY A 167 -1.53 9.56 -16.20
N GLY A 168 -2.01 10.58 -15.48
CA GLY A 168 -1.75 11.98 -15.83
C GLY A 168 -0.36 12.44 -15.39
N ARG A 169 0.02 13.66 -15.77
CA ARG A 169 1.37 14.19 -15.55
C ARG A 169 1.78 14.23 -14.06
N ASP A 170 0.80 14.40 -13.18
CA ASP A 170 1.04 14.55 -11.73
C ASP A 170 1.05 13.22 -10.98
N LEU A 171 0.70 12.10 -11.63
CA LEU A 171 0.55 10.80 -10.98
C LEU A 171 1.85 10.32 -10.32
N LYS A 172 2.97 10.42 -11.04
CA LYS A 172 4.28 9.95 -10.56
C LYS A 172 4.87 10.86 -9.48
N MET A 173 4.73 12.17 -9.63
CA MET A 173 5.16 13.15 -8.63
C MET A 173 4.43 13.00 -7.29
N SER A 174 3.24 12.41 -7.32
CA SER A 174 2.48 12.12 -6.13
C SER A 174 3.09 10.99 -5.27
N GLN A 175 4.02 10.20 -5.82
CA GLN A 175 4.68 9.10 -5.12
C GLN A 175 5.90 9.63 -4.36
N THR A 176 5.96 9.39 -3.05
CA THR A 176 7.13 9.70 -2.22
C THR A 176 8.01 8.46 -2.12
N TYR A 177 8.72 8.13 -3.21
CA TYR A 177 9.77 7.11 -3.18
C TYR A 177 11.13 7.80 -3.18
N PRO A 178 12.14 7.31 -2.44
CA PRO A 178 13.52 7.78 -2.57
C PRO A 178 13.92 7.75 -4.04
N ARG A 179 14.43 8.88 -4.57
CA ARG A 179 14.83 8.99 -5.98
C ARG A 179 16.08 8.17 -6.29
N GLU A 180 16.85 7.84 -5.27
CA GLU A 180 18.09 7.07 -5.35
C GLU A 180 17.89 5.70 -4.72
N ARG A 181 18.41 4.66 -5.40
CA ARG A 181 18.77 3.43 -4.67
C ARG A 181 19.90 3.86 -3.75
N LEU A 182 19.77 3.61 -2.45
CA LEU A 182 20.95 3.55 -1.59
C LEU A 182 21.88 2.53 -2.26
N ALA A 183 22.98 3.03 -2.82
CA ALA A 183 24.01 2.24 -3.47
C ALA A 183 24.69 1.32 -2.45
#